data_AF-A0A7V9U3I9-F1
#
_entry.id   AF-A0A7V9U3I9-F1
#
_cell.length_a   1.000
_cell.length_b   1.000
_cell.length_c   1.000
_cell.angle_alpha   90.00
_cell.angle_beta   90.00
_cell.angle_gamma   90.00
#
_symmetry.space_group_name_H-M   'P 1'
#
loop_
_entity.id
_entity.type
_entity.pdbx_description
1 polymer ?
#
loop_
_entity_poly.entity_id
_entity_poly.type
_entity_poly.pdbx_seq_one_letter_code
_entity_poly.pdbx_strand_id
1 'polypeptide(L)'
;MGFVVARRRLDPELARARDLAELESHLKRATETRNDIIRANLRLVVSIARRHLRGSLPLMELVSEGTMTLMRAVDSFDVHRGHKFSTYATLALMKGFARCVPQMLWNRSGGASDPDMLADIADRREITAADRFLAREQVGDLLG
;
A
#
# COMPACT_ATOMS: atom_id res chain seq x y z
N MET A 1 -9.05 15.73 -23.03
CA MET A 1 -10.51 15.83 -23.20
C MET A 1 -11.08 14.92 -24.31
N GLY A 2 -10.43 13.79 -24.69
CA GLY A 2 -10.86 12.97 -25.83
C GLY A 2 -11.63 11.68 -25.50
N PHE A 3 -11.37 11.05 -24.34
CA PHE A 3 -11.93 9.72 -24.03
C PHE A 3 -13.38 9.73 -23.51
N VAL A 4 -13.79 10.80 -22.80
CA VAL A 4 -15.14 10.90 -22.22
C VAL A 4 -16.19 11.23 -23.28
N VAL A 5 -15.82 12.01 -24.31
CA VAL A 5 -16.69 12.37 -25.42
C VAL A 5 -16.92 11.17 -26.36
N ALA A 6 -15.91 10.30 -26.52
CA ALA A 6 -16.03 9.06 -27.29
C ALA A 6 -16.98 8.05 -26.63
N ARG A 7 -16.94 7.88 -25.30
CA ARG A 7 -17.88 7.00 -24.57
C ARG A 7 -19.34 7.45 -24.66
N ARG A 8 -19.60 8.76 -24.76
CA ARG A 8 -20.97 9.30 -24.90
C ARG A 8 -21.59 9.10 -26.29
N ARG A 9 -20.82 8.67 -27.29
CA ARG A 9 -21.31 8.42 -28.66
C ARG A 9 -21.60 6.96 -28.96
N LEU A 10 -21.30 6.06 -28.02
CA LEU A 10 -21.61 4.64 -28.15
C LEU A 10 -23.01 4.42 -27.58
N ASP A 11 -24.04 4.62 -28.41
CA ASP A 11 -25.35 4.02 -28.13
C ASP A 11 -25.18 2.50 -28.16
N PRO A 12 -25.41 1.78 -27.04
CA PRO A 12 -25.21 0.34 -26.98
C PRO A 12 -26.12 -0.43 -27.95
N GLU A 13 -27.21 0.19 -28.42
CA GLU A 13 -28.12 -0.36 -29.43
C GLU A 13 -27.69 -0.11 -30.89
N LEU A 14 -26.71 0.78 -31.12
CA LEU A 14 -26.22 1.16 -32.46
C LEU A 14 -24.74 0.83 -32.70
N ALA A 15 -24.05 0.26 -31.72
CA ALA A 15 -22.66 -0.16 -31.84
C ALA A 15 -22.52 -1.21 -32.96
N ARG A 16 -21.90 -0.83 -34.08
CA ARG A 16 -21.69 -1.76 -35.19
C ARG A 16 -20.63 -2.79 -34.78
N ALA A 17 -20.66 -3.97 -35.39
CA ALA A 17 -19.64 -5.01 -35.15
C ALA A 17 -18.19 -4.48 -35.32
N ARG A 18 -17.99 -3.50 -36.21
CA ARG A 18 -16.70 -2.81 -36.40
C ARG A 18 -16.27 -1.99 -35.18
N ASP A 19 -17.19 -1.26 -34.55
CA ASP A 19 -16.88 -0.39 -33.41
C ASP A 19 -16.52 -1.23 -32.17
N LEU A 20 -17.19 -2.38 -32.00
CA LEU A 20 -16.88 -3.36 -30.96
C LEU A 20 -15.50 -3.99 -31.17
N ALA A 21 -15.18 -4.40 -32.40
CA ALA A 21 -13.87 -4.98 -32.72
C ALA A 21 -12.71 -3.99 -32.50
N GLU A 22 -12.91 -2.71 -32.82
CA GLU A 22 -11.93 -1.65 -32.57
C GLU A 22 -11.72 -1.41 -31.07
N LEU A 23 -12.81 -1.39 -30.28
CA LEU A 23 -12.75 -1.27 -28.83
C LEU A 23 -11.99 -2.45 -28.20
N GLU A 24 -12.29 -3.69 -28.60
CA GLU A 24 -11.60 -4.89 -28.12
C GLU A 24 -10.10 -4.85 -28.43
N SER A 25 -9.74 -4.44 -29.66
CA SER A 25 -8.34 -4.26 -30.06
C SER A 25 -7.60 -3.23 -29.18
N HIS A 26 -8.24 -2.09 -28.89
CA HIS A 26 -7.68 -1.10 -28.00
C HIS A 26 -7.52 -1.59 -26.56
N LEU A 27 -8.52 -2.30 -26.02
CA LEU A 27 -8.45 -2.88 -24.68
C LEU A 27 -7.34 -3.93 -24.57
N LYS A 28 -7.19 -4.78 -25.59
CA LYS A 28 -6.12 -5.78 -25.66
C LYS A 28 -4.75 -5.11 -25.61
N ARG A 29 -4.50 -4.12 -26.48
CA ARG A 29 -3.24 -3.36 -26.50
C ARG A 29 -2.97 -2.64 -25.18
N ALA A 30 -4.00 -2.06 -24.57
CA ALA A 30 -3.86 -1.39 -23.27
C ALA A 30 -3.45 -2.38 -22.17
N THR A 31 -4.03 -3.59 -22.19
CA THR A 31 -3.72 -4.67 -21.25
C THR A 31 -2.30 -5.20 -21.45
N GLU A 32 -1.88 -5.40 -22.70
CA GLU A 32 -0.51 -5.80 -23.05
C GLU A 32 0.50 -4.76 -22.57
N THR A 33 0.27 -3.48 -22.88
CA THR A 33 1.13 -2.37 -22.45
C THR A 33 1.22 -2.29 -20.93
N ARG A 34 0.09 -2.43 -20.23
CA ARG A 34 0.05 -2.49 -18.76
C ARG A 34 0.91 -3.63 -18.22
N ASN A 35 0.78 -4.83 -18.79
CA ASN A 35 1.56 -6.00 -18.38
C ASN A 35 3.06 -5.80 -18.61
N ASP A 36 3.45 -5.15 -19.70
CA ASP A 36 4.85 -4.86 -20.00
C ASP A 36 5.45 -3.85 -19.01
N ILE A 37 4.69 -2.81 -18.63
CA ILE A 37 5.10 -1.88 -17.57
C ILE A 37 5.30 -2.62 -16.25
N ILE A 38 4.38 -3.52 -15.87
CA ILE A 38 4.50 -4.31 -14.65
C ILE A 38 5.77 -5.17 -14.69
N ARG A 39 5.97 -5.95 -15.77
CA ARG A 39 7.13 -6.85 -15.95
C ARG A 39 8.45 -6.09 -15.90
N ALA A 40 8.54 -4.94 -16.55
CA ALA A 40 9.74 -4.11 -16.56
C ALA A 40 10.15 -3.63 -15.15
N ASN A 41 9.20 -3.55 -14.21
CA ASN A 41 9.43 -3.01 -12.86
C ASN A 41 9.45 -4.08 -11.75
N LEU A 42 9.39 -5.37 -12.07
CA LEU A 42 9.44 -6.44 -11.04
C LEU A 42 10.76 -6.42 -10.23
N ARG A 43 11.88 -6.03 -10.84
CA ARG A 43 13.16 -5.89 -10.14
C ARG A 43 13.12 -4.83 -9.03
N LEU A 44 12.34 -3.76 -9.22
CA LEU A 44 12.11 -2.74 -8.19
C LEU A 44 11.31 -3.32 -7.02
N VAL A 45 10.29 -4.14 -7.29
CA VAL A 45 9.52 -4.81 -6.24
C VAL A 45 10.44 -5.69 -5.39
N VAL A 46 11.27 -6.52 -6.04
CA VAL A 46 12.22 -7.40 -5.32
C VAL A 46 13.22 -6.59 -4.50
N SER A 47 13.76 -5.50 -5.04
CA SER A 47 14.76 -4.68 -4.32
C SER A 47 14.18 -4.00 -3.08
N ILE A 48 12.91 -3.58 -3.13
CA ILE A 48 12.21 -2.99 -1.98
C ILE A 48 11.78 -4.09 -1.01
N ALA A 49 11.18 -5.18 -1.49
CA ALA A 49 10.72 -6.31 -0.67
C ALA A 49 11.84 -6.88 0.21
N ARG A 50 13.06 -7.00 -0.32
CA ARG A 50 14.24 -7.45 0.45
C ARG A 50 14.50 -6.59 1.69
N ARG A 51 14.21 -5.28 1.65
CA ARG A 51 14.39 -4.36 2.80
C ARG A 51 13.32 -4.57 3.88
N HIS A 52 12.22 -5.23 3.55
CA HIS A 52 11.11 -5.51 4.45
C HIS A 52 11.09 -6.95 4.97
N LEU A 53 12.13 -7.74 4.69
CA LEU A 53 12.31 -9.05 5.29
C LEU A 53 12.46 -8.92 6.81
N ARG A 54 11.65 -9.68 7.55
CA ARG A 54 11.66 -9.72 9.02
C ARG A 54 11.36 -11.14 9.49
N GLY A 55 12.19 -11.66 10.39
CA GLY A 55 11.99 -12.96 11.03
C GLY A 55 11.75 -14.08 10.03
N SER A 56 10.63 -14.80 10.20
CA SER A 56 10.23 -15.97 9.43
C SER A 56 9.40 -15.66 8.17
N LEU A 57 9.29 -14.38 7.78
CA LEU A 57 8.47 -13.98 6.63
C LEU A 57 9.19 -14.32 5.31
N PRO A 58 8.58 -15.14 4.42
CA PRO A 58 9.24 -15.55 3.18
C PRO A 58 9.20 -14.42 2.15
N LEU A 59 10.32 -14.26 1.43
CA LEU A 59 10.47 -13.23 0.40
C LEU A 59 9.37 -13.31 -0.67
N MET A 60 8.91 -14.52 -1.01
CA MET A 60 7.90 -14.71 -2.05
C MET A 60 6.52 -14.14 -1.68
N GLU A 61 6.14 -14.16 -0.40
CA GLU A 61 4.90 -13.53 0.05
C GLU A 61 4.99 -12.01 -0.08
N LEU A 62 6.13 -11.42 0.33
CA LEU A 62 6.40 -10.00 0.14
C LEU A 62 6.41 -9.60 -1.34
N VAL A 63 7.08 -10.38 -2.19
CA VAL A 63 7.13 -10.08 -3.63
C VAL A 63 5.74 -10.17 -4.25
N SER A 64 4.91 -11.12 -3.82
CA SER A 64 3.53 -11.27 -4.31
C SER A 64 2.67 -10.07 -3.92
N GLU A 65 2.67 -9.68 -2.65
CA GLU A 65 1.94 -8.49 -2.19
C GLU A 65 2.47 -7.19 -2.83
N GLY A 66 3.79 -7.10 -2.96
CA GLY A 66 4.45 -5.99 -3.64
C GLY A 66 4.04 -5.91 -5.12
N THR A 67 3.91 -7.05 -5.79
CA THR A 67 3.43 -7.12 -7.18
C THR A 67 1.99 -6.63 -7.29
N MET A 68 1.10 -7.04 -6.37
CA MET A 68 -0.28 -6.53 -6.31
C MET A 68 -0.33 -5.01 -6.09
N THR A 69 0.52 -4.49 -5.21
CA THR A 69 0.64 -3.05 -4.98
C THR A 69 1.19 -2.32 -6.21
N LEU A 70 2.17 -2.89 -6.90
CA LEU A 70 2.71 -2.34 -8.15
C LEU A 70 1.63 -2.27 -9.23
N MET A 71 0.80 -3.32 -9.40
CA MET A 71 -0.28 -3.31 -10.39
C MET A 71 -1.26 -2.16 -10.15
N ARG A 72 -1.66 -1.93 -8.90
CA ARG A 72 -2.52 -0.77 -8.54
C ARG A 72 -1.82 0.56 -8.78
N ALA A 73 -0.50 0.63 -8.57
CA ALA A 73 0.28 1.81 -8.87
C ALA A 73 0.33 2.10 -10.38
N VAL A 74 0.50 1.09 -11.22
CA VAL A 74 0.43 1.25 -12.69
C VAL A 74 -0.92 1.80 -13.13
N ASP A 75 -2.02 1.29 -12.57
CA ASP A 75 -3.38 1.74 -12.92
C ASP A 75 -3.67 3.17 -12.56
N SER A 76 -3.05 3.64 -11.47
CA SER A 76 -3.31 4.98 -10.92
C SER A 76 -2.24 6.00 -11.31
N PHE A 77 -1.22 5.60 -12.07
CA PHE A 77 -0.11 6.48 -12.42
C PHE A 77 -0.51 7.47 -13.51
N ASP A 78 -0.25 8.75 -13.24
CA ASP A 78 -0.51 9.84 -14.16
C ASP A 78 0.81 10.42 -14.68
N VAL A 79 1.07 10.19 -15.98
CA VAL A 79 2.29 10.64 -16.66
C VAL A 79 2.38 12.16 -16.76
N HIS A 80 1.23 12.86 -16.72
CA HIS A 80 1.17 14.31 -16.91
C HIS A 80 1.65 15.08 -15.68
N ARG A 81 1.82 14.42 -14.54
CA ARG A 81 2.36 15.02 -13.31
C ARG A 81 3.89 15.22 -13.34
N GLY A 82 4.58 14.76 -14.38
CA GLY A 82 6.01 15.02 -14.58
C GLY A 82 6.97 14.25 -13.68
N HIS A 83 6.48 13.29 -12.89
CA HIS A 83 7.34 12.41 -12.08
C HIS A 83 7.63 11.09 -12.79
N LYS A 84 8.82 10.54 -12.56
CA LYS A 84 9.15 9.20 -13.06
C LYS A 84 8.29 8.15 -12.35
N PHE A 85 7.88 7.12 -13.09
CA PHE A 85 7.08 6.03 -12.52
C PHE A 85 7.76 5.35 -11.33
N SER A 86 9.08 5.15 -11.39
CA SER A 86 9.84 4.53 -10.30
C SER A 86 9.68 5.28 -8.97
N THR A 87 9.68 6.62 -8.99
CA THR A 87 9.46 7.45 -7.81
C THR A 87 8.08 7.19 -7.19
N TYR A 88 7.04 7.18 -8.02
CA TYR A 88 5.68 6.92 -7.58
C TYR A 88 5.50 5.48 -7.05
N ALA A 89 6.01 4.50 -7.80
CA ALA A 89 5.94 3.08 -7.45
C ALA A 89 6.66 2.78 -6.13
N THR A 90 7.82 3.39 -5.87
CA THR A 90 8.54 3.23 -4.60
C THR A 90 7.68 3.67 -3.41
N LEU A 91 7.02 4.83 -3.48
CA LEU A 91 6.16 5.30 -2.41
C LEU A 91 4.94 4.39 -2.20
N ALA A 92 4.34 3.90 -3.29
CA ALA A 92 3.21 2.97 -3.22
C ALA A 92 3.63 1.64 -2.56
N LEU A 93 4.78 1.08 -2.96
CA LEU A 93 5.33 -0.16 -2.41
C LEU A 93 5.66 -0.03 -0.92
N MET A 94 6.32 1.05 -0.51
CA MET A 94 6.61 1.29 0.92
C MET A 94 5.33 1.35 1.75
N LYS A 95 4.29 2.05 1.27
CA LYS A 95 2.98 2.08 1.94
C LYS A 95 2.29 0.72 1.98
N GLY A 96 2.38 -0.05 0.89
CA GLY A 96 1.84 -1.41 0.80
C GLY A 96 2.49 -2.32 1.84
N PHE A 97 3.83 -2.34 1.90
CA PHE A 97 4.56 -3.14 2.87
C PHE A 97 4.34 -2.68 4.32
N ALA A 98 4.26 -1.39 4.58
CA ALA A 98 3.97 -0.87 5.92
C ALA A 98 2.62 -1.39 6.47
N ARG A 99 1.63 -1.62 5.60
CA ARG A 99 0.33 -2.20 5.99
C ARG A 99 0.37 -3.72 6.07
N CYS A 100 0.99 -4.38 5.09
CA CYS A 100 0.88 -5.83 4.96
C CYS A 100 1.85 -6.60 5.86
N VAL A 101 3.06 -6.09 6.09
CA VAL A 101 4.09 -6.79 6.89
C VAL A 101 3.59 -7.09 8.31
N PRO A 102 2.99 -6.13 9.05
CA PRO A 102 2.39 -6.44 10.35
C PRO A 102 1.36 -7.57 10.23
N GLN A 103 0.39 -7.46 9.31
CA GLN A 103 -0.65 -8.47 9.14
C GLN A 103 -0.07 -9.87 8.85
N MET A 104 0.93 -9.98 7.98
CA MET A 104 1.55 -11.26 7.66
C MET A 104 2.28 -11.88 8.86
N LEU A 105 2.97 -11.05 9.66
CA LEU A 105 3.61 -11.50 10.89
C LEU A 105 2.56 -11.99 11.90
N TRP A 106 1.44 -11.27 12.03
CA TRP A 106 0.34 -11.65 12.94
C TRP A 106 -0.29 -12.98 12.53
N ASN A 107 -0.58 -13.15 11.24
CA ASN A 107 -1.12 -14.39 10.70
C ASN A 107 -0.20 -15.60 10.95
N ARG A 108 1.12 -15.38 10.89
CA ARG A 108 2.14 -16.43 11.05
C ARG A 108 2.47 -16.76 12.50
N SER A 109 2.36 -15.79 13.41
CA SER A 109 2.50 -16.01 14.85
C SER A 109 1.32 -16.77 15.48
N GLY A 110 0.43 -17.34 14.66
CA GLY A 110 -0.67 -18.19 15.12
C GLY A 110 -1.77 -17.44 15.86
N GLY A 111 -1.91 -16.12 15.67
CA GLY A 111 -2.87 -15.33 16.42
C GLY A 111 -2.48 -15.13 17.90
N ALA A 112 -1.17 -15.12 18.22
CA ALA A 112 -0.69 -14.75 19.55
C ALA A 112 -0.84 -13.24 19.81
N SER A 113 -2.08 -12.79 19.88
CA SER A 113 -2.60 -11.64 20.59
C SER A 113 -4.11 -11.85 20.57
N ASP A 114 -4.59 -12.61 21.55
CA ASP A 114 -5.95 -12.40 22.05
C ASP A 114 -6.17 -10.88 22.14
N PRO A 115 -7.25 -10.29 21.61
CA PRO A 115 -7.54 -8.87 21.79
C PRO A 115 -7.42 -8.42 23.26
N ASP A 116 -7.68 -9.35 24.20
CA ASP A 116 -7.50 -9.16 25.65
C ASP A 116 -6.03 -9.06 26.10
N MET A 117 -5.05 -9.56 25.35
CA MET A 117 -3.64 -9.44 25.74
C MET A 117 -3.12 -8.00 25.65
N LEU A 118 -3.71 -7.15 24.80
CA LEU A 118 -3.46 -5.70 24.81
C LEU A 118 -4.12 -5.01 26.01
N ALA A 119 -5.19 -5.58 26.57
CA ALA A 119 -5.80 -5.12 27.81
C ALA A 119 -4.96 -5.50 29.04
N ASP A 120 -4.28 -6.65 29.00
CA ASP A 120 -3.37 -7.12 30.06
C ASP A 120 -1.99 -6.45 30.07
N ILE A 121 -1.60 -5.78 28.99
CA ILE A 121 -0.44 -4.87 29.00
C ILE A 121 -0.87 -3.62 29.76
N ALA A 122 -0.68 -3.64 31.08
CA ALA A 122 -0.88 -2.48 31.94
C ALA A 122 -0.28 -1.24 31.30
N ASP A 123 -1.10 -0.20 31.08
CA ASP A 123 -0.66 1.05 30.49
C ASP A 123 0.34 1.71 31.47
N ARG A 124 1.63 1.49 31.25
CA ARG A 124 2.72 2.10 32.04
C ARG A 124 2.79 3.63 31.88
N ARG A 125 1.83 4.25 31.19
CA ARG A 125 1.62 5.70 31.13
C ARG A 125 0.63 6.20 32.17
N GLU A 126 0.13 5.36 33.08
CA GLU A 126 -0.46 5.81 34.34
C GLU A 126 0.62 6.36 35.30
N ILE A 127 1.31 7.42 34.84
CA ILE A 127 1.69 8.51 35.74
C ILE A 127 0.56 9.49 35.53
N THR A 128 -0.45 9.42 36.40
CA THR A 128 -1.59 10.33 36.32
C THR A 128 -1.11 11.77 36.46
N ALA A 129 -1.88 12.73 35.94
CA ALA A 129 -1.55 14.14 36.10
C ALA A 129 -1.37 14.53 37.60
N ALA A 130 -2.02 13.78 38.50
CA ALA A 130 -1.86 13.90 39.95
C ALA A 130 -0.45 13.50 40.43
N ASP A 131 0.13 12.41 39.90
CA ASP A 131 1.49 11.96 40.26
C ASP A 131 2.56 12.97 39.82
N ARG A 132 2.34 13.66 38.69
CA ARG A 132 3.22 14.76 38.23
C ARG A 132 3.08 16.03 39.08
N PHE A 133 1.94 16.20 39.76
CA PHE A 133 1.69 17.34 40.63
C PHE A 133 2.38 17.15 41.98
N LEU A 134 2.29 15.95 42.56
CA LEU A 134 3.00 15.56 43.79
C LEU A 134 4.52 15.64 43.65
N ALA A 135 5.06 15.23 42.49
CA ALA A 135 6.49 15.35 42.21
C ALA A 135 6.98 16.80 42.08
N ARG A 136 6.12 17.75 41.71
CA ARG A 136 6.49 19.18 41.63
C ARG A 136 6.46 19.87 43.00
N GLU A 137 5.54 19.48 43.87
CA GLU A 137 5.43 20.01 45.23
C GLU A 137 6.64 19.58 46.08
N GLN A 138 7.02 18.30 46.00
CA GLN A 138 8.20 17.76 46.69
C GLN A 138 9.54 18.40 46.23
N VAL A 139 9.63 18.88 45.00
CA VAL A 139 10.83 19.58 44.49
C VAL A 139 10.88 21.03 45.00
N GLY A 140 9.74 21.62 45.36
CA GLY A 140 9.66 22.95 45.99
C GLY A 140 10.20 22.94 47.43
N ASP A 141 9.90 21.89 48.19
CA ASP A 141 10.35 21.75 49.58
C ASP A 141 11.84 21.40 49.73
N LEU A 142 12.47 20.86 48.68
CA LEU A 142 13.90 20.55 48.66
C LEU A 142 14.79 21.71 48.21
N LEU A 143 14.18 22.79 47.70
CA LEU A 143 14.87 24.01 47.24
C LEU A 143 14.52 25.24 48.08
N GLY A 144 13.84 25.04 49.21
CA GLY A 144 13.62 26.04 50.27
C GLY A 144 14.66 25.96 51.37
#